data_AF-A5ZUM4-F1
#
_entry.id   AF-A5ZUM4-F1
#
_cell.length_a   1.000
_cell.length_b   1.000
_cell.length_c   1.000
_cell.angle_alpha   90.00
_cell.angle_beta   90.00
_cell.angle_gamma   90.00
#
_symmetry.space_group_name_H-M   'P 1'
#
loop_
_entity.id
_entity.type
_entity.pdbx_description
1 polymer ?
#
loop_
_entity_poly.entity_id
_entity_poly.type
_entity_poly.pdbx_seq_one_letter_code
_entity_poly.pdbx_strand_id
1 'polypeptide(L)'
;MFRRASGVITVYKKSIRKIDMCIRTIEELQEDTREKQIIDIRDAADFEKETYPGAVNIYWEELAAHMDEIRKDCPVYLLCYTGQKSEEIAEELTEQGYEIYSIQKWLSCMA
;
A
#
# COMPACT_ATOMS: atom_id res chain seq x y z
N MET A 1 41.99 20.71 19.16
CA MET A 1 41.00 19.76 19.70
C MET A 1 39.61 20.20 19.24
N PHE A 2 39.23 19.88 17.99
CA PHE A 2 37.89 20.16 17.45
C PHE A 2 37.31 18.83 16.99
N ARG A 3 36.31 18.35 17.73
CA ARG A 3 35.74 17.03 17.61
C ARG A 3 34.73 17.01 16.45
N ARG A 4 34.95 16.07 15.52
CA ARG A 4 33.96 15.19 14.88
C ARG A 4 32.80 15.86 14.12
N ALA A 5 32.95 15.82 12.80
CA ALA A 5 31.96 15.39 11.80
C ALA A 5 30.48 15.49 12.22
N SER A 6 29.86 16.62 11.90
CA SER A 6 28.41 16.78 11.84
C SER A 6 27.94 16.52 10.41
N GLY A 7 27.00 15.60 10.30
CA GLY A 7 26.52 14.99 9.08
C GLY A 7 26.13 15.98 7.98
N VAL A 8 26.56 15.63 6.76
CA VAL A 8 25.91 16.09 5.54
C VAL A 8 25.61 14.82 4.75
N ILE A 9 24.66 14.03 5.25
CA ILE A 9 23.96 13.09 4.38
C ILE A 9 22.83 13.90 3.75
N THR A 10 23.17 14.68 2.72
CA THR A 10 22.17 15.24 1.81
C THR A 10 21.61 14.08 1.02
N VAL A 11 20.62 13.39 1.59
CA VAL A 11 19.94 12.28 0.91
C VAL A 11 19.18 12.87 -0.27
N TYR A 12 19.73 12.63 -1.46
CA TYR A 12 19.08 12.61 -2.77
C TYR A 12 17.63 13.12 -2.81
N LYS A 13 17.44 14.39 -3.14
CA LYS A 13 16.22 14.86 -3.81
C LYS A 13 16.19 14.30 -5.23
N LYS A 14 16.01 12.98 -5.36
CA LYS A 14 15.65 12.36 -6.63
C LYS A 14 14.17 12.69 -6.81
N SER A 15 13.82 13.30 -7.94
CA SER A 15 12.46 13.59 -8.36
C SER A 15 11.58 12.34 -8.18
N ILE A 16 10.90 12.23 -7.03
CA ILE A 16 9.99 11.13 -6.72
C ILE A 16 8.75 11.41 -7.57
N ARG A 17 8.55 10.62 -8.63
CA ARG A 17 7.25 10.61 -9.31
C ARG A 17 6.22 10.24 -8.24
N LYS A 18 5.08 10.93 -8.16
CA LYS A 18 3.98 10.64 -7.19
C LYS A 18 3.73 9.13 -7.02
N ILE A 19 3.86 8.37 -8.12
CA ILE A 19 3.79 6.91 -8.25
C ILE A 19 4.69 6.14 -7.24
N ASP A 20 5.89 6.60 -6.91
CA ASP A 20 6.81 5.89 -5.99
C ASP A 20 6.33 5.99 -4.52
N MET A 21 5.46 6.95 -4.21
CA MET A 21 5.07 7.26 -2.82
C MET A 21 3.93 6.38 -2.30
N CYS A 22 3.13 5.82 -3.22
CA CYS A 22 2.01 4.94 -2.91
C CYS A 22 2.39 3.45 -2.97
N ILE A 23 3.64 3.08 -3.29
CA ILE A 23 4.05 1.67 -3.32
C ILE A 23 4.77 1.31 -2.01
N ARG A 24 4.36 0.20 -1.38
CA ARG A 24 4.95 -0.32 -0.14
C ARG A 24 5.25 -1.80 -0.25
N THR A 25 6.15 -2.30 0.60
CA THR A 25 6.39 -3.74 0.75
C THR A 25 5.57 -4.34 1.90
N ILE A 26 5.47 -5.67 1.94
CA ILE A 26 4.82 -6.38 3.05
C ILE A 26 5.57 -6.14 4.37
N GLU A 27 6.89 -5.99 4.32
CA GLU A 27 7.71 -5.70 5.50
C GLU A 27 7.29 -4.35 6.10
N GLU A 28 7.18 -3.30 5.28
CA GLU A 28 6.72 -1.99 5.73
C GLU A 28 5.28 -2.04 6.27
N LEU A 29 4.41 -2.83 5.63
CA LEU A 29 3.08 -3.09 6.16
C LEU A 29 3.17 -3.72 7.56
N GLN A 30 4.04 -4.71 7.79
CA GLN A 30 4.17 -5.37 9.09
C GLN A 30 4.81 -4.46 10.15
N GLU A 31 5.75 -3.60 9.76
CA GLU A 31 6.39 -2.63 10.65
C GLU A 31 5.43 -1.51 11.08
N ASP A 32 4.42 -1.20 10.27
CA ASP A 32 3.42 -0.20 10.64
C ASP A 32 2.53 -0.70 11.78
N THR A 33 2.68 -0.13 12.96
CA THR A 33 1.89 -0.49 14.15
C THR A 33 0.62 0.35 14.30
N ARG A 34 0.36 1.29 13.39
CA ARG A 34 -0.84 2.13 13.39
C ARG A 34 -2.07 1.32 13.01
N GLU A 35 -3.25 1.84 13.37
CA GLU A 35 -4.51 1.32 12.83
C GLU A 35 -4.49 1.51 11.30
N LYS A 36 -4.69 0.42 10.57
CA LYS A 36 -4.61 0.38 9.11
C LYS A 36 -5.65 -0.58 8.57
N GLN A 37 -6.20 -0.26 7.41
CA GLN A 37 -7.12 -1.15 6.71
C GLN A 37 -6.35 -1.87 5.61
N ILE A 38 -6.64 -3.15 5.42
CA ILE A 38 -6.03 -3.93 4.34
C ILE A 38 -7.19 -4.40 3.47
N ILE A 39 -7.12 -4.10 2.19
CA ILE A 39 -8.15 -4.45 1.21
C ILE A 39 -7.49 -5.32 0.14
N ASP A 40 -8.03 -6.50 -0.06
CA ASP A 40 -7.60 -7.43 -1.09
C ASP A 40 -8.49 -7.28 -2.31
N ILE A 41 -7.91 -6.80 -3.42
CA ILE A 41 -8.62 -6.54 -4.67
C ILE A 41 -8.64 -7.72 -5.63
N ARG A 42 -8.19 -8.90 -5.17
CA ARG A 42 -8.21 -10.16 -5.89
C ARG A 42 -9.60 -10.81 -5.83
N ASP A 43 -9.77 -11.87 -6.63
CA ASP A 43 -11.00 -12.67 -6.59
C ASP A 43 -11.18 -13.35 -5.21
N ALA A 44 -12.44 -13.50 -4.79
CA ALA A 44 -12.78 -14.14 -3.52
C ALA A 44 -12.18 -15.55 -3.39
N ALA A 45 -12.09 -16.31 -4.49
CA ALA A 45 -11.50 -17.64 -4.47
C ALA A 45 -10.00 -17.63 -4.16
N ASP A 46 -9.26 -16.58 -4.52
CA ASP A 46 -7.84 -16.42 -4.14
C ASP A 46 -7.68 -15.85 -2.74
N PHE A 47 -8.60 -14.98 -2.33
CA PHE A 47 -8.66 -14.47 -0.96
C PHE A 47 -8.90 -15.59 0.06
N GLU A 48 -9.83 -16.51 -0.22
CA GLU A 48 -10.14 -17.66 0.65
C GLU A 48 -9.00 -18.68 0.72
N LYS A 49 -8.20 -18.81 -0.35
CA LYS A 49 -7.00 -19.67 -0.32
C LYS A 49 -5.96 -19.10 0.64
N GLU A 50 -5.61 -17.83 0.45
CA GLU A 50 -4.58 -17.17 1.23
C GLU A 50 -4.66 -15.65 1.08
N THR A 51 -4.73 -14.95 2.19
CA THR A 51 -4.73 -13.47 2.25
C THR A 51 -4.11 -12.99 3.56
N TYR A 52 -3.92 -11.69 3.69
CA TYR A 52 -3.40 -11.10 4.93
C TYR A 52 -4.48 -11.18 6.03
N PRO A 53 -4.13 -11.57 7.28
CA PRO A 53 -5.09 -11.66 8.37
C PRO A 53 -5.75 -10.31 8.67
N GLY A 54 -7.08 -10.27 8.61
CA GLY A 54 -7.84 -9.03 8.79
C GLY A 54 -7.99 -8.17 7.53
N ALA A 55 -7.57 -8.68 6.37
CA ALA A 55 -7.88 -8.04 5.10
C ALA A 55 -9.38 -8.20 4.76
N VAL A 56 -9.94 -7.19 4.10
CA VAL A 56 -11.29 -7.21 3.54
C VAL A 56 -11.18 -7.47 2.05
N ASN A 57 -11.91 -8.46 1.53
CA ASN A 57 -11.94 -8.71 0.09
C ASN A 57 -12.96 -7.79 -0.59
N ILE A 58 -12.50 -7.00 -1.56
CA ILE A 58 -13.36 -6.20 -2.44
C ILE A 58 -12.76 -6.30 -3.82
N TYR A 59 -13.42 -7.02 -4.73
CA TYR A 59 -12.89 -7.20 -6.07
C TYR A 59 -12.70 -5.86 -6.78
N TRP A 60 -11.62 -5.71 -7.55
CA TRP A 60 -11.25 -4.42 -8.15
C TRP A 60 -12.36 -3.81 -9.04
N GLU A 61 -13.19 -4.61 -9.69
CA GLU A 61 -14.34 -4.13 -10.47
C GLU A 61 -15.46 -3.58 -9.57
N GLU A 62 -15.64 -4.15 -8.39
CA GLU A 62 -16.63 -3.73 -7.40
C GLU A 62 -16.11 -2.61 -6.50
N LEU A 63 -14.80 -2.43 -6.42
CA LEU A 63 -14.17 -1.41 -5.56
C LEU A 63 -14.74 -0.02 -5.83
N ALA A 64 -14.94 0.36 -7.10
CA ALA A 64 -15.54 1.63 -7.49
C ALA A 64 -16.97 1.83 -6.93
N ALA A 65 -17.73 0.74 -6.75
CA ALA A 65 -19.06 0.77 -6.12
C ALA A 65 -18.98 0.72 -4.58
N HIS A 66 -17.89 0.22 -4.02
CA HIS A 66 -17.63 0.06 -2.59
C HIS A 66 -16.65 1.11 -2.03
N MET A 67 -16.58 2.28 -2.65
CA MET A 67 -15.73 3.39 -2.19
C MET A 67 -16.05 3.83 -0.76
N ASP A 68 -17.30 3.68 -0.32
CA ASP A 68 -17.73 4.00 1.05
C ASP A 68 -17.16 3.04 2.11
N GLU A 69 -16.70 1.85 1.73
CA GLU A 69 -16.05 0.88 2.63
C GLU A 69 -14.58 1.24 2.93
N ILE A 70 -14.00 2.14 2.12
CA ILE A 70 -12.61 2.58 2.26
C ILE A 70 -12.54 3.67 3.32
N ARG A 71 -11.87 3.35 4.43
CA ARG A 71 -11.68 4.31 5.53
C ARG A 71 -10.70 5.40 5.12
N LYS A 72 -11.12 6.65 5.31
CA LYS A 72 -10.29 7.87 5.12
C LYS A 72 -9.47 8.22 6.34
N ASP A 73 -9.85 7.70 7.50
CA ASP A 73 -9.29 8.02 8.80
C ASP A 73 -8.00 7.25 9.12
N CYS A 74 -7.73 6.15 8.40
CA CYS A 74 -6.53 5.33 8.57
C CYS A 74 -5.86 5.02 7.22
N PRO A 75 -4.55 4.71 7.21
CA PRO A 75 -3.87 4.23 6.02
C PRO A 75 -4.47 2.92 5.53
N VAL A 76 -4.68 2.83 4.21
CA VAL A 76 -5.29 1.66 3.57
C VAL A 76 -4.28 1.00 2.65
N TYR A 77 -4.15 -0.32 2.74
CA TYR A 77 -3.20 -1.10 1.96
C TYR A 77 -3.95 -2.02 0.99
N LEU A 78 -3.68 -1.87 -0.31
CA LEU A 78 -4.28 -2.67 -1.37
C LEU A 78 -3.38 -3.86 -1.73
N LEU A 79 -3.95 -5.06 -1.72
CA LEU A 79 -3.31 -6.29 -2.16
C LEU A 79 -3.80 -6.68 -3.55
N CYS A 80 -2.88 -6.93 -4.48
CA CYS A 80 -3.19 -7.34 -5.85
C CYS A 80 -2.25 -8.48 -6.28
N TYR A 81 -2.58 -9.15 -7.39
CA TYR A 81 -1.73 -10.17 -8.01
C TYR A 81 -0.33 -9.64 -8.37
N THR A 82 -0.26 -8.61 -9.22
CA THR A 82 1.00 -8.08 -9.76
C THR A 82 1.36 -6.68 -9.24
N GLY A 83 0.46 -6.02 -8.51
CA GLY A 83 0.64 -4.65 -8.04
C GLY A 83 0.22 -3.56 -9.04
N GLN A 84 -0.08 -3.91 -10.30
CA GLN A 84 -0.45 -2.92 -11.33
C GLN A 84 -1.82 -2.29 -11.08
N LYS A 85 -2.86 -3.11 -10.81
CA LYS A 85 -4.20 -2.57 -10.57
C LYS A 85 -4.32 -1.82 -9.26
N SER A 86 -3.67 -2.29 -8.21
CA SER A 86 -3.63 -1.59 -6.94
C SER A 86 -2.89 -0.26 -7.03
N GLU A 87 -1.89 -0.13 -7.91
CA GLU A 87 -1.20 1.14 -8.17
C GLU A 87 -2.13 2.16 -8.82
N GLU A 88 -2.82 1.82 -9.92
CA GLU A 88 -3.76 2.71 -10.61
C GLU A 88 -4.86 3.22 -9.66
N ILE A 89 -5.42 2.32 -8.84
CA ILE A 89 -6.46 2.64 -7.87
C ILE A 89 -5.91 3.50 -6.72
N ALA A 90 -4.72 3.17 -6.22
CA ALA A 90 -4.08 3.93 -5.16
C ALA A 90 -3.81 5.38 -5.60
N GLU A 91 -3.40 5.60 -6.85
CA GLU A 91 -3.21 6.94 -7.40
C GLU A 91 -4.53 7.71 -7.43
N GLU A 92 -5.59 7.14 -8.02
CA GLU A 92 -6.90 7.79 -8.13
C GLU A 92 -7.45 8.20 -6.76
N LEU A 93 -7.33 7.32 -5.76
CA LEU A 93 -7.84 7.59 -4.42
C LEU A 93 -6.92 8.51 -3.62
N THR A 94 -5.61 8.47 -3.85
CA THR A 94 -4.68 9.46 -3.28
C THR A 94 -5.02 10.87 -3.77
N GLU A 95 -5.44 11.03 -5.04
CA GLU A 95 -5.90 12.32 -5.56
C GLU A 95 -7.21 12.79 -4.91
N GLN A 96 -8.05 11.88 -4.45
CA GLN A 96 -9.25 12.18 -3.67
C GLN A 96 -8.95 12.47 -2.18
N GLY A 97 -7.68 12.37 -1.76
CA GLY A 97 -7.23 12.67 -0.40
C GLY A 97 -7.24 11.48 0.56
N TYR A 98 -7.32 10.24 0.05
CA TYR A 98 -7.15 9.03 0.86
C TYR A 98 -5.67 8.68 1.02
N GLU A 99 -5.28 8.13 2.17
CA GLU A 99 -3.92 7.62 2.40
C GLU A 99 -3.86 6.13 2.02
N ILE A 100 -3.67 5.84 0.72
CA ILE A 100 -3.67 4.47 0.19
C ILE A 100 -2.30 4.05 -0.33
N TYR A 101 -1.95 2.80 -0.06
CA TYR A 101 -0.70 2.17 -0.47
C TYR A 101 -0.95 0.87 -1.22
N SER A 102 -0.32 0.70 -2.37
CA SER A 102 -0.24 -0.54 -3.14
C SER A 102 0.88 -1.42 -2.61
N ILE A 103 0.58 -2.68 -2.26
CA ILE A 103 1.61 -3.66 -1.89
C ILE A 103 2.15 -4.33 -3.14
N GLN A 104 3.43 -4.07 -3.46
CA GLN A 104 4.10 -4.78 -4.56
C GLN A 104 4.49 -6.20 -4.12
N LYS A 105 4.23 -7.18 -5.00
CA LYS A 105 4.65 -8.59 -4.89
C LYS A 105 4.09 -9.36 -3.69
N TRP A 106 2.79 -9.25 -3.41
CA TRP A 106 2.13 -10.07 -2.37
C TRP A 106 2.43 -11.58 -2.50
N LEU A 107 2.19 -12.13 -3.69
CA LEU A 107 2.38 -13.56 -3.99
C LEU A 107 3.83 -14.05 -3.90
N SER A 108 4.82 -13.15 -3.96
CA SER A 108 6.23 -13.56 -4.02
C SER A 108 6.87 -13.70 -2.63
N CYS A 109 6.25 -13.16 -1.59
CA CYS A 109 6.89 -12.99 -0.28
C CYS A 109 6.56 -14.11 0.71
N MET A 110 5.59 -14.98 0.39
CA MET A 110 5.21 -16.14 1.22
C MET A 110 5.70 -17.49 0.64
N ALA A 111 6.68 -17.47 -0.26
CA ALA A 111 7.37 -18.67 -0.76
C ALA A 111 8.60 -19.02 0.09
#